data_AF-A0AAV3RLH5-F1
#
_entry.id   AF-A0AAV3RLH5-F1
#
_cell.length_a   1.000
_cell.length_b   1.000
_cell.length_c   1.000
_cell.angle_alpha   90.00
_cell.angle_beta   90.00
_cell.angle_gamma   90.00
#
_symmetry.space_group_name_H-M   'P 1'
#
loop_
_entity.id
_entity.type
_entity.pdbx_description
1 polymer ?
#
loop_
_entity_poly.entity_id
_entity_poly.type
_entity_poly.pdbx_seq_one_letter_code
_entity_poly.pdbx_strand_id
1 'polypeptide(L)'
;MPFADGLDSVALPSGFKLPQFSLFDGNEDPLKHLKGFIAHKTITSNNPNVYAKAFPNSLMGKALDWYMELPLKAIDSYQATADAFITKFGTTIQTMQDERILMDIK
;
A
#
# COMPACT_ATOMS: atom_id res chain seq x y z
N MET A 1 14.28 -3.44 -2.44
CA MET A 1 13.24 -2.66 -1.74
C MET A 1 13.67 -1.19 -1.70
N PRO A 2 12.75 -0.23 -1.91
CA PRO A 2 13.05 1.21 -1.93
C PRO A 2 13.22 1.84 -0.53
N PHE A 3 13.62 1.05 0.47
CA PHE A 3 13.69 1.48 1.86
C PHE A 3 14.94 2.33 2.14
N ALA A 4 14.80 3.31 3.04
CA ALA A 4 15.93 4.03 3.62
C ALA A 4 16.71 3.15 4.61
N ASP A 5 17.93 3.58 4.92
CA ASP A 5 18.82 2.85 5.83
C ASP A 5 18.15 2.64 7.20
N GLY A 6 18.28 1.43 7.77
CA GLY A 6 17.69 1.06 9.06
C GLY A 6 16.25 0.55 9.00
N LEU A 7 15.46 0.93 7.98
CA LEU A 7 14.10 0.41 7.79
C LEU A 7 14.13 -1.06 7.34
N ASP A 8 15.12 -1.43 6.52
CA ASP A 8 15.32 -2.81 6.07
C ASP A 8 15.71 -3.75 7.22
N SER A 9 16.34 -3.22 8.27
CA SER A 9 16.73 -3.97 9.48
C SER A 9 15.58 -4.17 10.48
N VAL A 10 14.41 -3.55 10.27
CA VAL A 10 13.25 -3.69 11.17
C VAL A 10 12.72 -5.12 11.10
N ALA A 11 12.66 -5.82 12.23
CA ALA A 11 12.01 -7.12 12.27
C ALA A 11 10.49 -6.97 12.24
N LEU A 12 9.79 -7.76 11.43
CA LEU A 12 8.34 -7.89 11.55
C LEU A 12 8.03 -8.73 12.81
N PRO A 13 7.01 -8.36 13.61
CA PRO A 13 6.60 -9.15 14.76
C PRO A 13 6.31 -10.60 14.40
N SER A 14 6.68 -11.53 15.29
CA SER A 14 6.33 -12.95 15.10
C SER A 14 4.82 -13.11 15.05
N GLY A 15 4.31 -13.75 13.99
CA GLY A 15 2.87 -13.88 13.77
C GLY A 15 2.21 -12.68 13.09
N PHE A 16 2.98 -11.73 12.52
CA PHE A 16 2.44 -10.72 11.61
C PHE A 16 1.65 -11.43 10.50
N LYS A 17 0.33 -11.23 10.51
CA LYS A 17 -0.54 -11.66 9.43
C LYS A 17 -0.89 -10.43 8.64
N LEU A 18 -0.89 -10.56 7.32
CA LEU A 18 -1.55 -9.55 6.52
C LEU A 18 -3.03 -9.54 6.90
N PRO A 19 -3.66 -8.38 6.85
CA PRO A 19 -5.10 -8.34 7.06
C PRO A 19 -5.72 -9.13 5.90
N GLN A 20 -6.77 -9.89 6.20
CA GLN A 20 -7.33 -10.89 5.28
C GLN A 20 -8.07 -10.29 4.06
N PHE A 21 -7.90 -8.99 3.77
CA PHE A 21 -8.40 -8.40 2.54
C PHE A 21 -7.56 -8.85 1.34
N SER A 22 -8.18 -8.83 0.16
CA SER A 22 -7.53 -9.08 -1.12
C SER A 22 -6.24 -8.26 -1.24
N LEU A 23 -5.18 -8.87 -1.76
CA LEU A 23 -3.97 -8.12 -2.12
C LEU A 23 -4.33 -7.06 -3.15
N PHE A 24 -3.82 -5.84 -2.98
CA PHE A 24 -4.11 -4.75 -3.89
C PHE A 24 -3.33 -4.94 -5.19
N ASP A 25 -4.05 -5.12 -6.30
CA ASP A 25 -3.49 -5.32 -7.64
C ASP A 25 -3.46 -4.03 -8.49
N GLY A 26 -4.10 -2.95 -7.99
CA GLY A 26 -4.29 -1.69 -8.69
C GLY A 26 -5.73 -1.39 -9.14
N ASN A 27 -6.66 -2.34 -9.01
CA ASN A 27 -8.04 -2.21 -9.51
C ASN A 27 -9.10 -1.90 -8.45
N GLU A 28 -8.68 -1.80 -7.18
CA GLU A 28 -9.57 -1.53 -6.05
C GLU A 28 -9.44 -0.07 -5.58
N ASP A 29 -10.31 0.38 -4.68
CA ASP A 29 -10.21 1.72 -4.07
C ASP A 29 -8.93 1.80 -3.19
N PRO A 30 -7.92 2.62 -3.58
CA PRO A 30 -6.67 2.73 -2.84
C PRO A 30 -6.87 3.31 -1.43
N LEU A 31 -7.84 4.21 -1.24
CA LEU A 31 -8.15 4.76 0.08
C LEU A 31 -8.81 3.71 0.96
N LYS A 32 -9.66 2.85 0.39
CA LYS A 32 -10.24 1.71 1.11
C LYS A 32 -9.15 0.71 1.52
N HIS A 33 -8.23 0.38 0.61
CA HIS A 33 -7.08 -0.48 0.91
C HIS A 33 -6.23 0.09 2.04
N LEU A 34 -5.85 1.37 1.95
CA LEU A 34 -5.03 2.04 2.96
C LEU A 34 -5.74 2.07 4.32
N LYS A 35 -7.05 2.36 4.35
CA LYS A 35 -7.86 2.30 5.59
C LYS A 35 -7.91 0.89 6.17
N GLY A 36 -8.05 -0.14 5.34
CA GLY A 36 -8.00 -1.54 5.77
C GLY A 36 -6.64 -1.88 6.38
N PHE A 37 -5.55 -1.49 5.72
CA PHE A 37 -4.18 -1.72 6.20
C PHE A 37 -3.93 -1.03 7.54
N ILE A 38 -4.43 0.21 7.71
CA ILE A 38 -4.37 0.96 8.98
C ILE A 38 -5.27 0.35 10.06
N ALA A 39 -6.45 -0.18 9.73
CA ALA A 39 -7.31 -0.81 10.74
C ALA A 39 -6.60 -2.01 11.41
N HIS A 40 -5.75 -2.72 10.66
CA HIS A 40 -4.91 -3.79 11.17
C HIS A 40 -3.69 -3.31 11.99
N LYS A 41 -3.34 -2.02 11.89
CA LYS A 41 -2.32 -1.35 12.71
C LYS A 41 -2.58 -1.53 14.20
N THR A 42 -3.85 -1.64 14.57
CA THR A 42 -4.29 -1.70 15.97
C THR A 42 -3.93 -3.01 16.68
N ILE A 43 -3.51 -4.05 15.94
CA ILE A 43 -3.34 -5.42 16.50
C ILE A 43 -1.88 -5.86 16.60
N THR A 44 -0.94 -5.24 15.85
CA THR A 44 0.36 -5.89 15.58
C THR A 44 1.61 -5.14 16.06
N SER A 45 1.62 -3.80 16.05
CA SER A 45 2.77 -2.99 16.55
C SER A 45 2.44 -1.49 16.66
N ASN A 46 3.03 -0.76 17.61
CA ASN A 46 2.98 0.71 17.61
C ASN A 46 4.10 1.36 16.77
N ASN A 47 5.00 0.57 16.17
CA ASN A 47 6.14 1.10 15.43
C ASN A 47 5.75 1.41 13.96
N PRO A 48 5.73 2.69 13.53
CA PRO A 48 5.42 3.08 12.15
C PRO A 48 6.32 2.41 11.10
N ASN A 49 7.57 2.08 11.45
CA ASN A 49 8.52 1.48 10.51
C ASN A 49 8.20 0.02 10.18
N VAL A 50 7.54 -0.70 11.09
CA VAL A 50 7.01 -2.05 10.83
C VAL A 50 5.95 -1.98 9.72
N TYR A 51 5.13 -0.94 9.69
CA TYR A 51 4.09 -0.77 8.67
C TYR A 51 4.66 -0.44 7.30
N ALA A 52 5.64 0.45 7.24
CA ALA A 52 6.35 0.74 6.00
C ALA A 52 6.99 -0.53 5.41
N LYS A 53 7.62 -1.35 6.26
CA LYS A 53 8.22 -2.63 5.84
C LYS A 53 7.18 -3.69 5.44
N ALA A 54 6.04 -3.71 6.12
CA ALA A 54 4.99 -4.69 5.87
C ALA A 54 4.14 -4.36 4.63
N PHE A 55 4.00 -3.08 4.27
CA PHE A 55 3.10 -2.59 3.22
C PHE A 55 3.25 -3.31 1.87
N PRO A 56 4.46 -3.61 1.36
CA PRO A 56 4.61 -4.28 0.06
C PRO A 56 4.01 -5.68 0.03
N ASN A 57 3.91 -6.35 1.18
CA ASN A 57 3.28 -7.66 1.27
C ASN A 57 1.76 -7.58 1.08
N SER A 58 1.16 -6.37 1.16
CA SER A 58 -0.27 -6.15 0.87
C SER A 58 -0.55 -5.87 -0.61
N LEU A 59 0.47 -5.88 -1.46
CA LEU A 59 0.38 -5.57 -2.89
C LEU A 59 0.59 -6.83 -3.74
N MET A 60 0.03 -6.84 -4.94
CA MET A 60 0.31 -7.85 -5.97
C MET A 60 0.33 -7.25 -7.37
N GLY A 61 0.80 -8.02 -8.35
CA GLY A 61 0.80 -7.62 -9.76
C GLY A 61 1.43 -6.24 -9.98
N LYS A 62 0.74 -5.41 -10.77
CA LYS A 62 1.22 -4.08 -11.18
C LYS A 62 1.49 -3.14 -10.00
N ALA A 63 0.77 -3.30 -8.89
CA ALA A 63 0.99 -2.49 -7.71
C ALA A 63 2.29 -2.87 -6.99
N LEU A 64 2.62 -4.16 -6.92
CA LEU A 64 3.88 -4.62 -6.36
C LEU A 64 5.05 -4.24 -7.27
N ASP A 65 4.90 -4.39 -8.59
CA ASP A 65 5.93 -4.01 -9.57
C ASP A 65 6.28 -2.53 -9.44
N TRP A 66 5.26 -1.65 -9.43
CA TRP A 66 5.46 -0.21 -9.20
C TRP A 66 6.23 0.08 -7.89
N TYR A 67 5.89 -0.64 -6.81
CA TYR A 67 6.55 -0.42 -5.52
C TYR A 67 8.04 -0.77 -5.59
N MET A 68 8.40 -1.83 -6.31
CA MET A 68 9.78 -2.27 -6.48
C MET A 68 10.59 -1.33 -7.38
N GLU A 69 9.93 -0.60 -8.28
CA GLU A 69 10.52 0.40 -9.18
C GLU A 69 10.74 1.78 -8.54
N LEU A 70 10.25 2.01 -7.32
CA LEU A 70 10.50 3.27 -6.61
C LEU A 70 12.02 3.50 -6.44
N PRO A 71 12.49 4.77 -6.47
CA PRO A 71 13.89 5.07 -6.23
C PRO A 71 14.40 4.48 -4.92
N LEU A 72 15.67 4.07 -4.91
CA LEU A 72 16.31 3.61 -3.69
C LEU A 72 16.20 4.68 -2.59
N LYS A 73 15.87 4.25 -1.38
CA LYS A 73 15.67 5.10 -0.20
C LYS A 73 14.52 6.10 -0.30
N ALA A 74 13.60 5.95 -1.26
CA ALA A 74 12.40 6.79 -1.36
C ALA A 74 11.43 6.58 -0.18
N ILE A 75 11.48 5.43 0.48
CA ILE A 75 10.61 5.09 1.60
C ILE A 75 11.41 5.14 2.91
N ASP A 76 11.29 6.24 3.63
CA ASP A 76 11.90 6.44 4.96
C ASP A 76 10.91 6.24 6.12
N SER A 77 9.62 6.18 5.81
CA SER A 77 8.54 6.18 6.78
C SER A 77 7.26 5.57 6.21
N TYR A 78 6.33 5.23 7.10
CA TYR A 78 4.99 4.82 6.68
C TYR A 78 4.23 5.96 5.99
N GLN A 79 4.46 7.21 6.42
CA GLN A 79 3.83 8.37 5.78
C GLN A 79 4.30 8.51 4.33
N ALA A 80 5.61 8.44 4.08
CA ALA A 80 6.16 8.43 2.72
C ALA A 80 5.59 7.29 1.87
N THR A 81 5.38 6.11 2.47
CA THR A 81 4.73 4.97 1.81
C THR A 81 3.30 5.30 1.39
N ALA A 82 2.50 5.82 2.32
CA ALA A 82 1.10 6.16 2.08
C ALA A 82 0.96 7.27 1.03
N ASP A 83 1.80 8.30 1.10
CA ASP A 83 1.76 9.45 0.18
C ASP A 83 2.15 9.04 -1.25
N ALA A 84 3.20 8.22 -1.40
CA ALA A 84 3.61 7.69 -2.70
C ALA A 84 2.51 6.80 -3.30
N PHE A 85 1.88 5.95 -2.47
CA PHE A 85 0.80 5.06 -2.89
C PHE A 85 -0.43 5.83 -3.36
N ILE A 86 -0.89 6.81 -2.58
CA ILE A 86 -2.04 7.65 -2.96
C ILE A 86 -1.72 8.52 -4.17
N THR A 87 -0.49 9.01 -4.32
CA THR A 87 -0.08 9.77 -5.51
C THR A 87 -0.12 8.91 -6.77
N LYS A 88 0.28 7.63 -6.68
CA LYS A 88 0.28 6.71 -7.82
C LYS A 88 -1.11 6.21 -8.19
N PHE A 89 -1.89 5.79 -7.20
CA PHE A 89 -3.16 5.07 -7.43
C PHE A 89 -4.40 5.90 -7.10
N GLY A 90 -4.29 6.95 -6.29
CA GLY A 90 -5.41 7.76 -5.81
C GLY A 90 -6.13 8.56 -6.89
N THR A 91 -5.52 8.77 -8.05
CA THR A 91 -6.14 9.39 -9.24
C THR A 91 -6.99 8.42 -10.07
N THR A 92 -6.93 7.12 -9.80
CA THR A 92 -7.78 6.11 -10.48
C THR A 92 -9.27 6.32 -10.18
N ILE A 93 -9.60 7.09 -9.12
CA ILE A 93 -10.97 7.37 -8.70
C ILE A 93 -11.74 8.22 -9.72
N GLN A 94 -11.09 9.06 -10.54
CA GLN A 94 -11.80 9.74 -11.63
C GLN A 94 -11.99 8.81 -12.83
N THR A 95 -10.92 8.16 -13.30
CA THR A 95 -10.98 7.38 -14.54
C THR A 95 -11.87 6.13 -14.42
N MET A 96 -11.84 5.42 -13.30
CA MET A 96 -12.66 4.21 -13.12
C MET A 96 -14.11 4.52 -12.74
N GLN A 97 -14.41 5.63 -12.04
CA GLN A 97 -15.80 6.04 -11.84
C GLN A 97 -16.39 6.54 -13.16
N ASP A 98 -15.63 7.32 -13.93
CA ASP A 98 -16.05 7.80 -15.25
C ASP A 98 -16.29 6.63 -16.22
N GLU A 99 -15.37 5.65 -16.29
CA GLU A 99 -15.54 4.46 -17.15
C GLU A 99 -16.71 3.57 -16.72
N ARG A 100 -16.91 3.39 -15.41
CA ARG A 100 -18.01 2.57 -14.87
C ARG A 100 -19.37 3.24 -15.09
N ILE A 101 -19.44 4.57 -14.94
CA ILE A 101 -20.62 5.37 -15.31
C ILE A 101 -20.91 5.27 -16.81
N LEU A 102 -19.88 5.27 -17.68
CA LEU A 102 -20.05 5.14 -19.13
C LEU A 102 -20.55 3.75 -19.57
N MET A 103 -20.23 2.69 -18.81
CA MET A 103 -20.71 1.33 -19.07
C MET A 103 -22.16 1.09 -18.59
N ASP A 104 -22.65 1.86 -17.62
CA ASP A 104 -24.01 1.76 -17.08
C ASP A 104 -25.07 2.50 -17.94
N ILE A 105 -24.65 3.23 -18.99
CA ILE A 105 -25.54 4.00 -19.89
C ILE A 105 -25.91 3.21 -21.18
N LYS A 106 -25.50 1.94 -21.32
CA LYS A 106 -25.68 1.17 -22.57
C LYS A 106 -26.69 0.02 -22.48
#